data_AF-A0A6G3TAY3-F1
#
_entry.id   AF-A0A6G3TAY3-F1
#
_cell.length_a   1.000
_cell.length_b   1.000
_cell.length_c   1.000
_cell.angle_alpha   90.00
_cell.angle_beta   90.00
_cell.angle_gamma   90.00
#
_symmetry.space_group_name_H-M   'P 1'
#
loop_
_entity.id
_entity.type
_entity.pdbx_description
1 polymer ?
#
loop_
_entity_poly.entity_id
_entity_poly.type
_entity_poly.pdbx_seq_one_letter_code
_entity_poly.pdbx_strand_id
1 'polypeptide(L)'
;LLTARDAGGTPEGLADALGAELLAAGRVEELAPRQDLTPGWATLTDGRTGAVVRVDLLDEYLAVTVDGVTRAAAPQIIAAVDPSGRRPLRADQLRTGGHLILLRLPSLHAWPTEAEPLVGPTAFGLDLAPPTPPVTGPAAIPPWGRS
;
A
#
# COMPACT_ATOMS: atom_id res chain seq x y z
N LEU A 1 -9.19 -19.43 -8.37
CA LEU A 1 -9.22 -18.23 -7.49
C LEU A 1 -8.37 -18.56 -6.28
N LEU A 2 -7.14 -18.03 -6.23
CA LEU A 2 -6.30 -18.18 -5.04
C LEU A 2 -7.01 -17.47 -3.88
N THR A 3 -7.29 -18.19 -2.80
CA THR A 3 -7.82 -17.58 -1.59
C THR A 3 -6.65 -17.29 -0.64
N ALA A 4 -6.77 -16.30 0.24
CA ALA A 4 -5.75 -16.04 1.27
C ALA A 4 -5.47 -17.26 2.19
N ARG A 5 -6.36 -18.28 2.20
CA ARG A 5 -6.09 -19.57 2.89
C ARG A 5 -5.02 -20.40 2.19
N ASP A 6 -4.85 -20.25 0.88
CA ASP A 6 -3.83 -20.95 0.09
C ASP A 6 -2.46 -20.24 0.20
N ALA A 7 -2.48 -18.98 0.65
CA ALA A 7 -1.31 -18.11 0.85
C ALA A 7 -0.90 -18.00 2.34
N GLY A 8 -1.13 -19.04 3.15
CA GLY A 8 -0.68 -19.09 4.55
C GLY A 8 -1.54 -18.32 5.57
N GLY A 9 -2.59 -17.61 5.15
CA GLY A 9 -3.53 -16.93 6.04
C GLY A 9 -2.97 -15.69 6.77
N THR A 10 -1.79 -15.20 6.38
CA THR A 10 -1.16 -14.01 6.96
C THR A 10 -1.01 -12.89 5.93
N PRO A 11 -0.85 -11.62 6.38
CA PRO A 11 -0.59 -10.49 5.48
C PRO A 11 0.66 -10.66 4.60
N GLU A 12 1.72 -11.29 5.12
CA GLU A 12 2.97 -11.56 4.41
C GLU A 12 2.75 -12.58 3.31
N GLY A 13 2.08 -13.70 3.62
CA GLY A 13 1.81 -14.71 2.62
C GLY A 13 0.88 -14.21 1.50
N LEU A 14 -0.07 -13.32 1.83
CA LEU A 14 -0.86 -12.60 0.81
C LEU A 14 0.02 -11.72 -0.08
N ALA A 15 0.95 -10.96 0.50
CA ALA A 15 1.87 -10.13 -0.26
C ALA A 15 2.76 -10.98 -1.19
N ASP A 16 3.34 -12.06 -0.68
CA ASP A 16 4.17 -13.00 -1.44
C ASP A 16 3.39 -13.61 -2.61
N ALA A 17 2.15 -14.07 -2.36
CA ALA A 17 1.30 -14.65 -3.41
C ALA A 17 0.93 -13.66 -4.52
N LEU A 18 0.92 -12.36 -4.23
CA LEU A 18 0.66 -11.28 -5.19
C LEU A 18 1.93 -10.68 -5.79
N GLY A 19 3.12 -11.10 -5.34
CA GLY A 19 4.38 -10.42 -5.67
C GLY A 19 4.41 -8.95 -5.19
N ALA A 20 3.63 -8.63 -4.17
CA ALA A 20 3.44 -7.29 -3.64
C ALA A 20 4.40 -7.01 -2.47
N GLU A 21 4.61 -5.73 -2.17
CA GLU A 21 5.22 -5.31 -0.90
C GLU A 21 4.13 -5.11 0.15
N LEU A 22 4.28 -5.78 1.30
CA LEU A 22 3.45 -5.49 2.48
C LEU A 22 3.90 -4.16 3.10
N LEU A 23 3.03 -3.15 3.05
CA LEU A 23 3.31 -1.83 3.61
C LEU A 23 2.95 -1.77 5.11
N ALA A 24 1.81 -2.35 5.48
CA ALA A 24 1.34 -2.44 6.87
C ALA A 24 0.16 -3.41 7.00
N ALA A 25 -0.12 -3.90 8.21
CA ALA A 25 -1.39 -4.59 8.52
C ALA A 25 -1.88 -4.18 9.91
N GLY A 26 -3.03 -3.53 9.99
CA GLY A 26 -3.38 -2.85 11.24
C GLY A 26 -4.80 -2.31 11.31
N ARG A 27 -5.06 -1.65 12.44
CA ARG A 27 -6.33 -1.01 12.79
C ARG A 27 -6.29 0.47 12.39
N VAL A 28 -7.37 0.95 11.77
CA VAL A 28 -7.57 2.37 11.48
C VAL A 28 -7.89 3.10 12.79
N GLU A 29 -7.07 4.08 13.17
CA GLU A 29 -7.25 4.86 14.39
C GLU A 29 -8.01 6.16 14.12
N GLU A 30 -7.67 6.85 13.03
CA GLU A 30 -8.34 8.08 12.61
C GLU A 30 -8.62 8.07 11.11
N LEU A 31 -9.68 8.76 10.71
CA LEU A 31 -10.10 8.89 9.32
C LEU A 31 -10.69 10.28 9.09
N ALA A 32 -10.02 11.04 8.22
CA ALA A 32 -10.57 12.24 7.61
C ALA A 32 -11.02 11.90 6.18
N PRO A 33 -12.33 11.89 5.88
CA PRO A 33 -12.80 11.57 4.54
C PRO A 33 -12.38 12.63 3.52
N ARG A 34 -12.29 12.25 2.24
CA ARG A 34 -12.08 13.20 1.14
C ARG A 34 -13.22 14.23 1.06
N GLN A 35 -12.91 15.40 0.52
CA GLN A 35 -13.90 16.44 0.19
C GLN A 35 -13.78 16.79 -1.28
N ASP A 36 -14.73 16.36 -2.10
CA ASP A 36 -14.69 16.49 -3.56
C ASP A 36 -13.36 15.96 -4.15
N LEU A 37 -12.54 16.86 -4.69
CA LEU A 37 -11.22 16.57 -5.28
C LEU A 37 -10.07 16.75 -4.28
N THR A 38 -10.34 17.18 -3.06
CA THR A 38 -9.34 17.28 -1.99
C THR A 38 -9.15 15.92 -1.32
N PRO A 39 -7.93 15.36 -1.32
CA PRO A 39 -7.65 14.09 -0.66
C PRO A 39 -8.03 14.08 0.82
N GLY A 40 -8.59 12.96 1.25
CA GLY A 40 -8.70 12.59 2.66
C GLY A 40 -7.48 11.80 3.12
N TRP A 41 -7.53 11.33 4.36
CA TRP A 41 -6.48 10.49 4.91
C TRP A 41 -6.98 9.59 6.03
N ALA A 42 -6.26 8.51 6.29
CA ALA A 42 -6.44 7.63 7.43
C ALA A 42 -5.12 7.44 8.16
N THR A 43 -5.16 7.23 9.47
CA THR A 43 -4.02 6.72 10.24
C THR A 43 -4.30 5.32 10.74
N LEU A 44 -3.24 4.51 10.83
CA LEU A 44 -3.29 3.15 11.34
C LEU A 44 -2.11 2.88 12.27
N THR A 45 -2.31 1.95 13.19
CA THR A 45 -1.20 1.31 13.90
C THR A 45 -0.91 -0.04 13.24
N ASP A 46 0.29 -0.24 12.72
CA ASP A 46 0.70 -1.56 12.21
C ASP A 46 0.81 -2.54 13.36
N GLY A 47 -0.01 -3.59 13.35
CA GLY A 47 -0.06 -4.60 14.41
C GLY A 47 1.21 -5.45 14.49
N ARG A 48 2.03 -5.48 13.43
CA ARG A 48 3.28 -6.23 13.38
C ARG A 48 4.45 -5.50 14.02
N THR A 49 4.48 -4.18 13.90
CA THR A 49 5.66 -3.35 14.21
C THR A 49 5.37 -2.26 15.24
N GLY A 50 4.11 -1.91 15.46
CA GLY A 50 3.70 -0.74 16.22
C GLY A 50 3.89 0.59 15.49
N ALA A 51 4.34 0.57 14.23
CA ALA A 51 4.58 1.77 13.44
C ALA A 51 3.28 2.55 13.18
N VAL A 52 3.42 3.88 13.10
CA VAL A 52 2.32 4.76 12.74
C VAL A 52 2.29 4.92 11.22
N VAL A 53 1.16 4.58 10.63
CA VAL A 53 0.96 4.60 9.18
C VAL A 53 -0.04 5.68 8.85
N ARG A 54 0.29 6.54 7.89
CA ARG A 54 -0.65 7.46 7.25
C ARG A 54 -0.93 6.97 5.83
N VAL A 55 -2.19 7.00 5.44
CA VAL A 55 -2.64 6.72 4.07
C VAL A 55 -3.40 7.93 3.56
N ASP A 56 -2.90 8.56 2.50
CA ASP A 56 -3.62 9.61 1.79
C ASP A 56 -4.47 8.98 0.67
N LEU A 57 -5.70 9.48 0.48
CA LEU A 57 -6.69 8.84 -0.38
C LEU A 57 -7.62 9.83 -1.09
N LEU A 58 -8.07 9.45 -2.29
CA LEU A 58 -9.24 9.99 -2.97
C LEU A 58 -10.23 8.86 -3.22
N ASP A 59 -10.53 8.54 -4.48
CA ASP A 59 -11.25 7.32 -4.84
C ASP A 59 -10.31 6.10 -4.75
N GLU A 60 -9.02 6.31 -5.03
CA GLU A 60 -7.91 5.38 -4.82
C GLU A 60 -7.02 5.78 -3.63
N TYR A 61 -6.17 4.85 -3.20
CA TYR A 61 -5.09 5.12 -2.26
C TYR A 61 -3.92 5.80 -2.98
N LEU A 62 -3.55 7.00 -2.52
CA LEU A 62 -2.60 7.86 -3.21
C LEU A 62 -1.19 7.76 -2.64
N ALA A 63 -1.05 7.62 -1.32
CA ALA A 63 0.24 7.50 -0.67
C ALA A 63 0.16 6.73 0.64
N VAL A 64 1.27 6.12 1.03
CA VAL A 64 1.47 5.49 2.34
C VAL A 64 2.78 5.97 2.93
N THR A 65 2.69 6.56 4.11
CA THR A 65 3.83 7.03 4.90
C THR A 65 3.88 6.24 6.20
N VAL A 66 5.03 5.65 6.51
CA VAL A 66 5.27 4.86 7.73
C VAL A 66 6.32 5.57 8.57
N ASP A 67 5.96 5.97 9.80
CA ASP A 67 6.81 6.74 10.71
C ASP A 67 7.46 7.97 10.03
N GLY A 68 6.68 8.66 9.20
CA GLY A 68 7.13 9.85 8.46
C GLY A 68 7.90 9.58 7.17
N VAL A 69 8.16 8.31 6.81
CA VAL A 69 8.85 7.93 5.58
C VAL A 69 7.84 7.47 4.51
N THR A 70 7.84 8.11 3.35
CA THR A 70 7.02 7.69 2.20
C THR A 70 7.48 6.30 1.72
N ARG A 71 6.58 5.32 1.77
CA ARG A 71 6.84 3.93 1.34
C ARG A 71 6.20 3.59 0.02
N ALA A 72 5.07 4.20 -0.29
CA ALA A 72 4.44 4.11 -1.59
C ALA A 72 3.74 5.43 -1.92
N ALA A 73 3.72 5.81 -3.19
CA ALA A 73 2.95 6.95 -3.65
C ALA A 73 2.56 6.79 -5.13
N ALA A 74 1.46 7.42 -5.54
CA ALA A 74 1.04 7.50 -6.94
C ALA A 74 2.24 7.90 -7.83
N PRO A 75 2.44 7.25 -8.99
CA PRO A 75 1.53 6.34 -9.67
C PRO A 75 1.67 4.85 -9.25
N GLN A 76 2.38 4.54 -8.18
CA GLN A 76 2.47 3.17 -7.69
C GLN A 76 1.08 2.68 -7.24
N ILE A 77 0.77 1.42 -7.52
CA ILE A 77 -0.54 0.85 -7.21
C ILE A 77 -0.57 0.46 -5.73
N ILE A 78 -1.39 1.15 -4.96
CA ILE A 78 -1.62 0.87 -3.54
C ILE A 78 -3.00 0.24 -3.38
N ALA A 79 -3.07 -0.87 -2.65
CA ALA A 79 -4.32 -1.58 -2.40
C ALA A 79 -4.49 -1.83 -0.90
N ALA A 80 -5.72 -1.66 -0.42
CA ALA A 80 -6.14 -2.17 0.87
C ALA A 80 -6.97 -3.43 0.68
N VAL A 81 -6.80 -4.41 1.56
CA VAL A 81 -7.56 -5.67 1.57
C VAL A 81 -8.15 -5.87 2.95
N ASP A 82 -9.35 -6.46 3.02
CA ASP A 82 -9.93 -6.86 4.29
C ASP A 82 -9.01 -7.84 5.05
N PRO A 83 -9.16 -7.98 6.38
CA PRO A 83 -8.28 -8.82 7.20
C PRO A 83 -8.32 -10.30 6.85
N SER A 84 -9.40 -10.77 6.21
CA SER A 84 -9.49 -12.15 5.73
C SER A 84 -8.71 -12.37 4.43
N GLY A 85 -8.21 -11.30 3.81
CA GLY A 85 -7.46 -11.33 2.55
C GLY A 85 -8.32 -11.63 1.34
N ARG A 86 -9.66 -11.52 1.44
CA ARG A 86 -10.58 -12.02 0.40
C ARG A 86 -11.15 -10.93 -0.49
N ARG A 87 -11.18 -9.68 -0.04
CA ARG A 87 -11.80 -8.59 -0.78
C ARG A 87 -10.96 -7.32 -0.70
N PRO A 88 -10.67 -6.66 -1.84
CA PRO A 88 -10.12 -5.32 -1.83
C PRO A 88 -11.12 -4.35 -1.18
N LEU A 89 -10.58 -3.38 -0.46
CA LEU A 89 -11.35 -2.29 0.13
C LEU A 89 -11.20 -1.05 -0.76
N ARG A 90 -12.32 -0.42 -1.10
CA ARG A 90 -12.34 0.93 -1.68
C ARG A 90 -12.05 1.95 -0.58
N ALA A 91 -11.54 3.12 -0.94
CA ALA A 91 -11.25 4.18 0.02
C ALA A 91 -12.49 4.57 0.86
N ASP A 92 -13.68 4.62 0.22
CA ASP A 92 -14.97 4.90 0.87
C ASP A 92 -15.51 3.77 1.76
N GLN A 93 -14.80 2.63 1.83
CA GLN A 93 -15.10 1.51 2.72
C GLN A 93 -14.26 1.51 4.00
N LEU A 94 -13.27 2.41 4.12
CA LEU A 94 -12.51 2.56 5.36
C LEU A 94 -13.40 3.05 6.50
N ARG A 95 -13.21 2.46 7.68
CA ARG A 95 -13.95 2.81 8.90
C ARG A 95 -12.97 2.90 10.05
N THR A 96 -13.12 3.90 10.91
CA THR A 96 -12.42 3.96 12.19
C THR A 96 -12.67 2.68 12.98
N GLY A 97 -11.60 2.09 13.48
CA GLY A 97 -11.57 0.79 14.16
C GLY A 97 -11.65 -0.44 13.27
N GLY A 98 -11.83 -0.26 11.95
CA GLY A 98 -11.68 -1.32 10.97
C GLY A 98 -10.22 -1.79 10.88
N HIS A 99 -10.02 -3.04 10.46
CA HIS A 99 -8.69 -3.58 10.19
C HIS A 99 -8.51 -3.80 8.69
N LEU A 100 -7.27 -3.69 8.23
CA LEU A 100 -6.92 -3.88 6.83
C LEU A 100 -5.45 -4.24 6.64
N ILE A 101 -5.14 -4.75 5.45
CA ILE A 101 -3.79 -5.02 4.96
C ILE A 101 -3.51 -4.01 3.84
N LEU A 102 -2.40 -3.27 3.92
CA LEU A 102 -1.93 -2.35 2.87
C LEU A 102 -0.81 -3.00 2.07
N LEU A 103 -0.96 -2.97 0.76
CA LEU A 103 -0.03 -3.55 -0.20
C LEU A 103 0.36 -2.50 -1.23
N ARG A 104 1.64 -2.52 -1.65
CA ARG A 104 2.06 -1.95 -2.92
C ARG A 104 2.16 -3.08 -3.94
N LEU A 105 1.31 -3.05 -4.96
CA LEU A 105 1.27 -4.05 -6.01
C LEU A 105 2.38 -3.80 -7.05
N PRO A 106 2.82 -4.84 -7.79
CA PRO A 106 3.69 -4.66 -8.95
C PRO A 106 3.14 -3.63 -9.92
N SER A 107 4.03 -2.85 -10.53
CA SER A 107 3.59 -1.89 -11.54
C SER A 107 3.03 -2.64 -12.75
N LEU A 108 1.84 -2.23 -13.20
CA LEU A 108 1.25 -2.73 -14.45
C LEU A 108 1.80 -2.02 -15.68
N HIS A 109 2.42 -0.85 -15.48
CA HIS A 109 2.92 -0.01 -16.55
C HIS A 109 4.15 0.79 -16.11
N ALA A 110 5.11 1.00 -17.00
CA ALA A 110 6.22 1.91 -16.78
C ALA A 110 5.83 3.29 -17.31
N TRP A 111 5.41 4.18 -16.40
CA TRP A 111 5.10 5.56 -16.75
C TRP A 111 6.37 6.30 -17.19
N PRO A 112 6.29 7.08 -18.27
CA PRO A 112 7.41 7.91 -18.66
C PRO A 112 7.54 9.11 -17.68
N THR A 113 8.74 9.66 -17.52
CA THR A 113 9.03 10.68 -16.50
C THR A 113 8.16 11.92 -16.66
N GLU A 114 7.84 12.30 -17.90
CA GLU A 114 6.97 13.43 -18.23
C GLU A 114 5.51 13.26 -17.76
N ALA A 115 5.09 12.05 -17.38
CA ALA A 115 3.75 11.81 -16.84
C ALA A 115 3.65 12.18 -15.35
N GLU A 116 4.76 12.39 -14.64
CA GLU A 116 4.76 12.66 -13.18
C GLU A 116 3.79 13.79 -12.78
N PRO A 117 3.71 14.94 -13.46
CA PRO A 117 2.77 15.99 -13.07
C PRO A 117 1.29 15.63 -13.23
N LEU A 118 0.99 14.52 -13.91
CA LEU A 118 -0.37 14.04 -14.18
C LEU A 118 -0.76 12.86 -13.31
N VAL A 119 0.19 11.99 -12.97
CA VAL A 119 -0.07 10.72 -12.26
C VAL A 119 0.66 10.59 -10.93
N GLY A 120 1.56 11.53 -10.64
CA GLY A 120 2.35 11.59 -9.42
C GLY A 120 1.58 12.22 -8.25
N PRO A 121 2.18 12.27 -7.05
CA PRO A 121 1.51 12.74 -5.84
C PRO A 121 1.15 14.23 -5.91
N THR A 122 1.97 15.02 -6.62
CA THR A 122 1.79 16.45 -6.81
C THR A 122 0.51 16.78 -7.59
N ALA A 123 0.09 15.91 -8.52
CA ALA A 123 -1.17 16.02 -9.26
C ALA A 123 -2.41 15.99 -8.33
N PHE A 124 -2.25 15.39 -7.15
CA PHE A 124 -3.27 15.30 -6.11
C PHE A 124 -3.05 16.28 -4.95
N GLY A 125 -2.10 17.22 -5.09
CA GLY A 125 -1.77 18.19 -4.05
C GLY A 125 -0.97 17.61 -2.88
N LEU A 126 -0.31 16.47 -3.05
CA LEU A 126 0.55 15.86 -2.03
C LEU A 126 2.00 16.30 -2.23
N ASP A 127 2.56 16.96 -1.23
CA ASP A 127 3.98 17.32 -1.15
C ASP A 127 4.72 16.26 -0.32
N LEU A 128 5.29 15.26 -1.01
CA LEU A 128 5.91 14.09 -0.40
C LEU A 128 7.32 13.87 -0.95
N ALA A 129 8.23 13.43 -0.08
CA ALA A 129 9.50 12.88 -0.54
C ALA A 129 9.25 11.60 -1.39
N PRO A 130 10.09 11.32 -2.41
CA PRO A 130 9.96 10.12 -3.23
C PRO A 130 9.96 8.84 -2.37
N PRO A 131 9.19 7.80 -2.75
CA PRO A 131 9.16 6.55 -2.01
C PRO A 131 10.55 5.93 -1.85
N THR A 132 10.92 5.58 -0.62
CA THR A 132 12.16 4.84 -0.36
C THR A 132 12.01 3.43 -0.93
N PRO A 133 12.95 2.95 -1.78
CA PRO A 133 12.89 1.59 -2.28
C PRO A 133 12.95 0.59 -1.12
N PRO A 134 12.31 -0.58 -1.25
CA PRO A 134 12.36 -1.60 -0.21
C PRO A 134 13.82 -1.97 0.05
N VAL A 135 14.20 -2.07 1.33
CA VAL A 135 15.47 -2.68 1.72
C VAL A 135 15.41 -4.13 1.26
N THR A 136 16.03 -4.42 0.13
CA THR A 136 16.06 -5.77 -0.41
C THR A 136 17.09 -6.52 0.43
N GLY A 137 16.62 -7.46 1.27
CA GLY A 137 17.50 -8.53 1.76
C GLY A 137 18.14 -9.25 0.56
N PRO A 138 19.27 -9.96 0.71
CA PRO A 138 19.97 -10.56 -0.42
C PRO A 138 18.98 -11.35 -1.28
N ALA A 139 18.88 -10.99 -2.57
CA ALA A 139 18.00 -11.65 -3.52
C ALA A 139 18.25 -13.16 -3.43
N ALA A 140 17.21 -13.93 -3.12
CA ALA A 140 17.30 -15.37 -3.13
C ALA A 140 17.72 -15.79 -4.55
N ILE A 141 18.92 -16.36 -4.67
CA ILE A 141 19.41 -16.90 -5.93
C ILE A 141 18.45 -18.05 -6.30
N PRO A 142 17.77 -17.99 -7.45
CA PRO A 142 16.92 -19.10 -7.85
C PRO A 142 17.76 -20.37 -8.04
N PRO A 143 17.24 -21.56 -7.68
CA PRO A 143 18.02 -22.79 -7.62
C PRO A 143 18.52 -23.30 -8.99
N TRP A 144 18.15 -22.67 -10.10
CA TRP A 144 18.54 -23.09 -11.45
C TRP A 144 19.79 -22.39 -12.00
N GLY A 145 20.50 -21.60 -11.19
CA GLY A 145 21.68 -20.83 -11.59
C GLY A 145 23.04 -21.52 -11.46
N ARG A 146 23.15 -22.85 -11.61
CA ARG A 146 24.44 -23.54 -11.71
C ARG A 146 24.39 -24.57 -12.84
N SER A 147 24.95 -24.18 -13.98
CA SER A 147 25.45 -25.11 -15.00
C SER A 147 26.93 -25.35 -14.78
#